data_AF-V8C9Q6-F1
#
_entry.id   AF-V8C9Q6-F1
#
_cell.length_a   1.000
_cell.length_b   1.000
_cell.length_c   1.000
_cell.angle_alpha   90.00
_cell.angle_beta   90.00
_cell.angle_gamma   90.00
#
_symmetry.space_group_name_H-M   'P 1'
#
loop_
_entity.id
_entity.type
_entity.pdbx_description
1 polymer ?
#
loop_
_entity_poly.entity_id
_entity_poly.type
_entity_poly.pdbx_seq_one_letter_code
_entity_poly.pdbx_strand_id
1 'polypeptide(L)'
;MRAGIEFLQSSVSYPLLVHKFSDKDMICEIIVREKQFAVGTMPMLYFCVELGVLKDKNNSTFIGRAVQSGESGFLEISDKNRDIFMQMFRIFALLSKSHKHDCLAILGYLESKGGLVADEIF
;
A
#
# COMPACT_ATOMS: atom_id res chain seq x y z
N MET A 1 18.91 30.09 -6.77
CA MET A 1 19.37 30.71 -8.03
C MET A 1 19.68 32.18 -7.80
N ARG A 2 20.93 32.53 -7.48
CA ARG A 2 21.48 33.88 -7.63
C ARG A 2 22.97 33.71 -7.94
N ALA A 3 23.29 33.60 -9.23
CA ALA A 3 24.66 33.46 -9.75
C ALA A 3 24.85 34.07 -11.15
N GLY A 4 23.94 34.97 -11.60
CA GLY A 4 24.07 35.65 -12.90
C GLY A 4 23.87 34.77 -14.14
N ILE A 5 23.35 33.55 -13.97
CA ILE A 5 23.06 32.62 -15.08
C ILE A 5 21.54 32.48 -15.21
N GLU A 6 21.04 32.67 -16.43
CA GLU A 6 19.62 32.49 -16.78
C GLU A 6 19.31 31.03 -17.13
N PHE A 7 18.21 30.51 -16.59
CA PHE A 7 17.71 29.17 -16.86
C PHE A 7 16.26 29.22 -17.30
N LEU A 8 15.87 28.31 -18.19
CA LEU A 8 14.46 28.04 -18.46
C LEU A 8 13.94 27.07 -17.40
N GLN A 9 12.88 27.48 -16.71
CA GLN A 9 12.26 26.69 -15.66
C GLN A 9 11.07 25.90 -16.22
N SER A 10 10.97 24.64 -15.82
CA SER A 10 9.78 23.79 -16.02
C SER A 10 9.49 23.01 -14.74
N SER A 11 8.26 22.51 -14.62
CA SER A 11 7.81 21.70 -13.48
C SER A 11 7.28 20.35 -13.97
N VAL A 12 7.67 19.29 -13.27
CA VAL A 12 7.10 17.95 -13.43
C VAL A 12 6.20 17.68 -12.23
N SER A 13 4.96 17.25 -12.48
CA SER A 13 3.98 16.95 -11.43
C SER A 13 3.60 15.48 -11.49
N TYR A 14 3.44 14.86 -10.32
CA TYR A 14 3.08 13.46 -10.20
C TYR A 14 1.81 13.28 -9.37
N PRO A 15 0.85 12.44 -9.81
CA PRO A 15 -0.32 12.17 -9.02
C PRO A 15 0.01 11.29 -7.80
N LEU A 16 -0.64 11.64 -6.69
CA LEU A 16 -0.70 10.89 -5.44
C LEU A 16 -2.18 10.71 -5.11
N LEU A 17 -2.62 9.47 -4.91
CA LEU A 17 -3.96 9.17 -4.42
C LEU A 17 -3.86 8.64 -2.99
N VAL A 18 -4.77 9.06 -2.12
CA VAL A 18 -4.83 8.60 -0.73
C VAL A 18 -6.22 8.04 -0.47
N HIS A 19 -6.28 6.79 -0.03
CA HIS A 19 -7.49 6.14 0.44
C HIS A 19 -7.38 5.93 1.95
N LYS A 20 -8.35 6.45 2.70
CA LYS A 20 -8.45 6.23 4.15
C LYS A 20 -9.42 5.08 4.39
N PHE A 21 -9.00 4.11 5.19
CA PHE A 21 -9.89 3.02 5.58
C PHE A 21 -10.87 3.48 6.67
N SER A 22 -11.89 2.67 6.93
CA SER A 22 -12.90 2.93 7.96
C SER A 22 -12.28 3.12 9.35
N ASP A 23 -11.16 2.43 9.58
CA ASP A 23 -10.31 2.59 10.76
C ASP A 23 -9.32 3.74 10.50
N LYS A 24 -9.32 4.76 11.39
CA LYS A 24 -8.65 6.05 11.13
C LYS A 24 -7.12 5.95 11.14
N ASP A 25 -6.59 4.82 11.59
CA ASP A 25 -5.17 4.62 11.87
C ASP A 25 -4.43 3.93 10.70
N MET A 26 -5.15 3.63 9.61
CA MET A 26 -4.60 2.98 8.42
C MET A 26 -5.02 3.72 7.14
N ILE A 27 -4.05 3.92 6.25
CA ILE A 27 -4.28 4.51 4.93
C ILE A 27 -3.53 3.72 3.85
N CYS A 28 -4.00 3.87 2.62
CA CYS A 28 -3.31 3.40 1.42
C CYS A 28 -2.95 4.61 0.56
N GLU A 29 -1.71 4.70 0.13
CA GLU A 29 -1.23 5.72 -0.80
C GLU A 29 -0.85 5.08 -2.13
N ILE A 30 -1.26 5.71 -3.23
CA ILE A 30 -0.85 5.29 -4.57
C ILE A 30 -0.03 6.42 -5.17
N ILE A 31 1.25 6.14 -5.40
CA ILE A 31 2.18 7.09 -6.01
C ILE A 31 2.43 6.66 -7.45
N VAL A 32 2.14 7.55 -8.40
CA VAL A 32 2.45 7.29 -9.81
C VAL A 32 3.80 7.90 -10.14
N ARG A 33 4.72 7.08 -10.68
CA ARG A 33 6.06 7.47 -11.13
C ARG A 33 6.35 6.87 -12.50
N GLU A 34 7.42 7.32 -13.14
CA GLU A 34 7.96 6.68 -14.33
C GLU A 34 8.43 5.25 -14.02
N LYS A 35 8.30 4.35 -14.99
CA LYS A 35 8.89 3.01 -14.88
C LYS A 35 10.41 3.10 -14.90
N GLN A 36 11.07 2.36 -14.03
CA GLN A 36 12.51 2.20 -14.09
C GLN A 36 12.88 1.35 -15.33
N PHE A 37 13.76 1.87 -16.19
CA PHE A 37 14.24 1.22 -17.42
C PHE A 37 13.16 0.83 -18.46
N ALA A 38 11.97 1.44 -18.41
CA ALA A 38 10.91 1.21 -19.39
C ALA A 38 10.09 2.48 -19.66
N VAL A 39 9.32 2.46 -20.76
CA VAL A 39 8.44 3.58 -21.12
C VAL A 39 7.11 3.49 -20.38
N GLY A 40 6.64 4.64 -19.90
CA GLY A 40 5.33 4.80 -19.25
C GLY A 40 5.43 4.99 -17.74
N THR A 41 4.28 4.92 -17.08
CA THR A 41 4.17 5.11 -15.63
C THR A 41 3.87 3.80 -14.90
N MET A 42 4.18 3.76 -13.61
CA MET A 42 3.87 2.70 -12.68
C MET A 42 3.22 3.30 -11.44
N PRO A 43 2.00 2.87 -11.07
CA PRO A 43 1.45 3.13 -9.75
C PRO A 43 2.07 2.19 -8.72
N MET A 44 2.56 2.76 -7.62
CA MET A 44 3.09 2.02 -6.46
C MET A 44 2.11 2.19 -5.30
N LEU A 45 1.69 1.09 -4.70
CA LEU A 45 0.80 1.07 -3.55
C LEU A 45 1.61 0.96 -2.26
N TYR A 46 1.37 1.88 -1.33
CA TYR A 46 1.94 1.90 0.01
C TYR A 46 0.82 1.73 1.04
N PHE A 47 1.00 0.78 1.94
CA PHE A 47 0.12 0.62 3.10
C PHE A 47 0.78 1.28 4.31
N CYS A 48 0.14 2.30 4.85
CA CYS A 48 0.66 3.09 5.96
C CYS A 48 -0.18 2.79 7.20
N VAL A 49 0.51 2.44 8.28
CA VAL A 49 -0.09 2.13 9.58
C VAL A 49 0.53 3.05 10.64
N GLU A 50 -0.26 3.46 11.61
CA GLU A 50 0.25 4.19 12.76
C GLU A 50 1.15 3.28 13.63
N LEU A 51 2.25 3.83 14.18
CA LEU A 51 3.14 3.06 15.06
C LEU A 51 2.41 2.52 16.30
N GLY A 52 1.38 3.22 16.78
CA GLY A 52 0.58 2.85 17.95
C GLY A 52 -0.21 1.55 17.79
N VAL A 53 -0.53 1.14 16.56
CA VAL A 53 -1.25 -0.12 16.29
C VAL A 53 -0.33 -1.33 16.23
N LEU A 54 0.99 -1.12 16.14
CA LEU A 54 1.99 -2.17 16.15
C LEU A 54 2.34 -2.57 17.58
N LYS A 55 2.56 -3.86 17.79
CA LYS A 55 3.01 -4.42 19.06
C LYS A 55 4.37 -5.06 18.89
N ASP A 56 5.20 -5.06 19.93
CA ASP A 56 6.44 -5.84 19.92
C ASP A 56 6.19 -7.33 20.21
N LYS A 57 7.27 -8.11 20.25
CA LYS A 57 7.22 -9.56 20.53
C LYS A 57 6.60 -9.93 21.89
N ASN A 58 6.55 -8.98 22.82
CA ASN A 58 5.98 -9.14 24.16
C ASN A 58 4.59 -8.48 24.27
N ASN A 59 3.96 -8.17 23.12
CA ASN A 59 2.65 -7.53 23.05
C ASN A 59 2.63 -6.13 23.70
N SER A 60 3.79 -5.46 23.77
CA SER A 60 3.95 -4.12 24.35
C SER A 60 3.98 -3.02 23.28
N THR A 61 3.64 -1.79 23.68
CA THR A 61 3.63 -0.63 22.77
C THR A 61 5.03 -0.12 22.46
N PHE A 62 5.19 0.46 21.27
CA PHE A 62 6.36 1.23 20.88
C PHE A 62 6.29 2.69 21.33
N ILE A 63 5.10 3.19 21.70
CA ILE A 63 4.92 4.59 22.07
C ILE A 63 5.64 4.88 23.40
N GLY A 64 6.44 5.95 23.42
CA GLY A 64 7.19 6.37 24.60
C GLY A 64 8.55 5.68 24.79
N ARG A 65 9.01 4.87 23.82
CA ARG A 65 10.34 4.26 23.85
C ARG A 65 11.03 4.29 22.48
N ALA A 66 12.35 4.14 22.49
CA ALA A 66 13.12 3.97 21.26
C ALA A 66 13.02 2.52 20.74
N VAL A 67 12.84 2.38 19.43
CA VAL A 67 12.94 1.09 18.73
C VAL A 67 14.38 0.61 18.79
N GLN A 68 14.59 -0.64 19.18
CA GLN A 68 15.92 -1.24 19.30
C GLN A 68 16.41 -1.80 17.97
N SER A 69 17.72 -1.94 17.83
CA SER A 69 18.32 -2.55 16.63
C SER A 69 17.83 -3.99 16.46
N GLY A 70 17.33 -4.31 15.26
CA GLY A 70 16.78 -5.63 14.95
C GLY A 70 15.42 -5.93 15.59
N GLU A 71 14.75 -4.93 16.16
CA GLU A 71 13.41 -5.09 16.71
C GLU A 71 12.34 -5.16 15.61
N SER A 72 11.35 -6.04 15.80
CA SER A 72 10.23 -6.23 14.88
C SER A 72 8.92 -5.76 15.50
N GLY A 73 8.12 -5.05 14.71
CA GLY A 73 6.73 -4.73 15.02
C GLY A 73 5.77 -5.72 14.36
N PHE A 74 4.71 -6.08 15.09
CA PHE A 74 3.69 -7.03 14.66
C PHE A 74 2.36 -6.30 14.51
N LEU A 75 1.80 -6.36 13.30
CA LEU A 75 0.43 -5.92 13.03
C LEU A 75 -0.51 -7.10 13.19
N GLU A 76 -1.47 -6.99 14.10
CA GLU A 76 -2.47 -8.02 14.32
C GLU A 76 -3.53 -7.98 13.21
N ILE A 77 -3.67 -9.07 12.46
CA ILE A 77 -4.73 -9.24 11.46
C ILE A 77 -5.81 -10.15 12.06
N SER A 78 -7.05 -9.67 12.08
CA SER A 78 -8.20 -10.38 12.64
C SER A 78 -9.45 -10.07 11.84
N ASP A 79 -10.58 -10.71 12.17
CA ASP A 79 -11.87 -10.43 11.54
C ASP A 79 -12.30 -8.96 11.67
N LYS A 80 -11.75 -8.22 12.63
CA LYS A 80 -12.06 -6.80 12.83
C LYS A 80 -11.46 -5.89 11.75
N ASN A 81 -10.35 -6.28 11.14
CA ASN A 81 -9.62 -5.46 10.16
C ASN A 81 -9.39 -6.16 8.81
N ARG A 82 -9.92 -7.38 8.64
CA ARG A 82 -9.85 -8.13 7.38
C ARG A 82 -10.32 -7.32 6.17
N ASP A 83 -11.40 -6.56 6.31
CA ASP A 83 -11.97 -5.75 5.22
C ASP A 83 -11.00 -4.72 4.64
N ILE A 84 -10.04 -4.24 5.44
CA ILE A 84 -8.98 -3.33 4.97
C ILE A 84 -8.15 -4.03 3.90
N PHE A 85 -7.70 -5.25 4.17
CA PHE A 85 -6.89 -6.04 3.24
C PHE A 85 -7.69 -6.45 2.00
N MET A 86 -8.99 -6.74 2.15
CA MET A 86 -9.88 -6.99 1.01
C MET A 86 -10.01 -5.75 0.12
N GLN A 87 -10.20 -4.57 0.71
CA GLN A 87 -10.24 -3.31 -0.02
C GLN A 87 -8.89 -2.99 -0.67
N MET A 88 -7.76 -3.22 0.00
CA MET A 88 -6.43 -3.06 -0.59
C MET A 88 -6.24 -3.95 -1.82
N PHE A 89 -6.70 -5.21 -1.76
CA PHE A 89 -6.64 -6.13 -2.89
C PHE A 89 -7.50 -5.62 -4.07
N ARG A 90 -8.70 -5.10 -3.79
CA ARG A 90 -9.54 -4.44 -4.80
C ARG A 90 -8.84 -3.25 -5.44
N ILE A 91 -8.24 -2.38 -4.63
CA ILE A 91 -7.49 -1.21 -5.10
C ILE A 91 -6.33 -1.67 -5.99
N PHE A 92 -5.57 -2.69 -5.59
CA PHE A 92 -4.45 -3.21 -6.36
C PHE A 92 -4.89 -3.67 -7.76
N ALA A 93 -6.02 -4.38 -7.85
CA ALA A 93 -6.58 -4.81 -9.13
C ALA A 93 -6.99 -3.64 -10.06
N LEU A 94 -7.32 -2.47 -9.49
CA LEU A 94 -7.68 -1.27 -10.27
C LEU A 94 -6.46 -0.51 -10.80
N LEU A 95 -5.26 -0.79 -10.30
CA LEU A 95 -4.06 -0.01 -10.62
C LEU A 95 -3.61 -0.15 -12.08
N SER A 96 -3.77 -1.34 -12.69
CA SER A 96 -3.44 -1.56 -14.09
C SER A 96 -4.09 -2.83 -14.63
N LYS A 97 -4.10 -3.01 -15.96
CA LYS A 97 -4.53 -4.28 -16.58
C LYS A 97 -3.70 -5.48 -16.11
N SER A 98 -2.41 -5.30 -15.89
CA SER A 98 -1.53 -6.36 -15.38
C SER A 98 -1.91 -6.74 -13.96
N HIS A 99 -2.05 -5.75 -13.07
CA HIS A 99 -2.44 -6.00 -11.69
C HIS A 99 -3.82 -6.66 -11.60
N LYS A 100 -4.78 -6.26 -12.43
CA LYS A 100 -6.08 -6.93 -12.53
C LYS A 100 -5.93 -8.41 -12.88
N HIS A 101 -5.10 -8.72 -13.87
CA HIS A 101 -4.85 -10.11 -14.28
C HIS A 101 -4.23 -10.92 -13.14
N ASP A 102 -3.20 -10.38 -12.48
CA ASP A 102 -2.52 -11.04 -11.37
C ASP A 102 -3.48 -11.29 -10.19
N CYS A 103 -4.31 -10.31 -9.84
CA CYS A 103 -5.33 -10.47 -8.81
C CYS A 103 -6.33 -11.57 -9.16
N LEU A 104 -6.88 -11.59 -10.38
CA LEU A 104 -7.81 -12.63 -10.81
C LEU A 104 -7.17 -14.02 -10.82
N ALA A 105 -5.89 -14.12 -11.20
CA ALA A 105 -5.15 -15.39 -11.17
C ALA A 105 -4.95 -15.90 -9.73
N ILE A 106 -4.64 -15.01 -8.78
CA ILE A 106 -4.56 -15.34 -7.34
C ILE A 106 -5.91 -15.86 -6.85
N LEU A 107 -7.02 -15.18 -7.21
CA LEU A 107 -8.35 -15.62 -6.80
C LEU A 107 -8.74 -16.96 -7.40
N GLY A 108 -8.53 -17.17 -8.70
CA GLY A 108 -8.79 -18.46 -9.33
C GLY A 108 -7.95 -19.59 -8.72
N TYR A 109 -6.72 -19.31 -8.31
CA TYR A 109 -5.91 -20.27 -7.56
C TYR A 109 -6.52 -20.59 -6.17
N LEU A 110 -6.95 -19.57 -5.42
CA LEU A 110 -7.57 -19.76 -4.11
C LEU A 110 -8.90 -20.54 -4.21
N GLU A 111 -9.75 -20.22 -5.19
CA GLU A 111 -10.98 -20.95 -5.49
C GLU A 111 -10.70 -22.44 -5.76
N SER A 112 -9.67 -22.74 -6.56
CA SER A 112 -9.27 -24.13 -6.86
C SER A 112 -8.83 -24.94 -5.62
N LYS A 113 -8.55 -24.25 -4.51
CA LYS A 113 -8.20 -24.84 -3.21
C LYS A 113 -9.36 -24.82 -2.20
N GLY A 114 -10.57 -24.43 -2.61
CA GLY A 114 -11.73 -24.27 -1.72
C GLY A 114 -11.70 -22.98 -0.88
N GLY A 115 -10.94 -21.98 -1.32
CA GLY A 115 -10.86 -20.65 -0.72
C GLY A 115 -11.91 -19.67 -1.27
N LEU A 116 -11.66 -18.37 -1.04
CA LEU A 116 -12.56 -17.26 -1.40
C LEU A 116 -12.82 -17.15 -2.90
N VAL A 117 -14.04 -16.74 -3.26
CA VAL A 117 -14.49 -16.59 -4.66
C VAL A 117 -14.37 -15.14 -5.13
N ALA A 118 -14.05 -14.93 -6.41
CA ALA A 118 -13.90 -13.60 -7.00
C ALA A 118 -15.14 -12.71 -6.85
N ASP A 119 -16.34 -13.30 -6.89
CA ASP A 119 -17.62 -12.62 -6.67
C ASP A 119 -17.79 -12.12 -5.22
N GLU A 120 -17.04 -12.66 -4.26
CA GLU A 120 -17.03 -12.18 -2.87
C GLU A 120 -16.08 -10.98 -2.69
N ILE A 121 -15.21 -10.75 -3.68
CA ILE A 121 -14.09 -9.80 -3.59
C ILE A 121 -14.26 -8.65 -4.58
N PHE A 122 -14.98 -8.77 -5.69
CA PHE A 122 -15.13 -7.69 -6.67
C PHE A 122 -16.58 -7.28 -6.89
#